data_AF-A0A2J0N186-F1
#
_entry.id   AF-A0A2J0N186-F1
#
_cell.length_a   1.000
_cell.length_b   1.000
_cell.length_c   1.000
_cell.angle_alpha   90.00
_cell.angle_beta   90.00
_cell.angle_gamma   90.00
#
_symmetry.space_group_name_H-M   'P 1'
#
loop_
_entity.id
_entity.type
_entity.pdbx_description
1 polymer ?
#
loop_
_entity_poly.entity_id
_entity_poly.type
_entity_poly.pdbx_seq_one_letter_code
_entity_poly.pdbx_strand_id
1 'polypeptide(L)' 'MIFMEHNRINMINKDEIEAEAKTAQEAIKIALSKLGLKKTEVQISILREENKGLFSMQGTKLAKVRVKKKL' A
#
# COMPACT_ATOMS: atom_id res chain seq x y z
N MET A 1 -8.44 5.97 22.91
CA MET A 1 -7.63 5.07 22.06
C MET A 1 -7.58 5.70 20.69
N ILE A 2 -6.51 6.44 20.37
CA ILE A 2 -6.46 7.27 19.16
C ILE A 2 -6.10 6.36 17.98
N PHE A 3 -7.02 6.22 17.03
CA PHE A 3 -6.79 5.50 15.78
C PHE A 3 -5.63 6.15 15.03
N MET A 4 -4.49 5.47 14.94
CA MET A 4 -3.38 5.89 14.10
C MET A 4 -3.67 5.50 12.64
N GLU A 5 -4.42 6.31 11.92
CA GLU A 5 -4.49 6.21 10.45
C GLU A 5 -3.32 6.99 9.84
N HIS A 6 -2.22 6.29 9.56
CA HIS A 6 -1.14 6.83 8.74
C HIS A 6 -1.09 6.09 7.39
N ASN A 7 -2.21 5.96 6.69
CA ASN A 7 -2.18 5.51 5.31
C ASN A 7 -1.49 6.61 4.47
N ARG A 8 -0.32 6.31 3.89
CA ARG A 8 0.42 7.28 3.06
C ARG A 8 0.29 6.89 1.60
N ILE A 9 0.06 7.86 0.73
CA ILE A 9 -0.06 7.66 -0.71
C ILE A 9 0.95 8.60 -1.38
N ASN A 10 1.79 8.04 -2.23
CA ASN A 10 2.75 8.79 -3.02
C ASN A 10 2.47 8.54 -4.51
N MET A 11 2.13 9.58 -5.25
CA MET A 11 1.90 9.48 -6.69
C MET A 11 3.20 9.77 -7.41
N ILE A 12 3.77 8.77 -8.09
CA ILE A 12 5.03 8.92 -8.82
C ILE A 12 4.75 9.60 -10.16
N ASN A 13 3.72 9.14 -10.87
CA ASN A 13 3.23 9.72 -12.13
C ASN A 13 1.79 9.24 -12.40
N LYS A 14 1.22 9.62 -13.55
CA LYS A 14 -0.21 9.39 -13.86
C LYS A 14 -0.62 7.91 -13.83
N ASP A 15 0.32 7.02 -14.12
CA ASP A 15 0.08 5.58 -14.26
C ASP A 15 0.75 4.77 -13.13
N GLU A 16 1.35 5.42 -12.14
CA GLU A 16 2.10 4.76 -11.07
C GLU A 16 1.94 5.43 -9.71
N ILE A 17 1.56 4.62 -8.71
CA ILE A 17 1.30 5.06 -7.35
C ILE A 17 1.93 4.10 -6.34
N GLU A 18 2.44 4.64 -5.26
CA GLU A 18 2.85 3.89 -4.08
C GLU A 18 1.87 4.16 -2.95
N ALA A 19 1.48 3.11 -2.24
CA ALA A 19 0.62 3.21 -1.07
C ALA A 19 1.24 2.47 0.11
N GLU A 20 1.14 3.07 1.29
CA GLU A 20 1.52 2.49 2.56
C GLU A 20 0.28 2.35 3.44
N ALA A 21 0.05 1.16 3.97
CA ALA A 21 -1.09 0.86 4.84
C ALA A 21 -0.75 -0.23 5.86
N LYS A 22 -1.68 -0.50 6.77
CA LYS A 22 -1.49 -1.51 7.83
C LYS A 22 -1.19 -2.91 7.29
N THR A 23 -1.72 -3.24 6.11
CA THR A 23 -1.49 -4.52 5.40
C THR A 23 -1.25 -4.26 3.91
N ALA A 24 -0.54 -5.17 3.23
CA ALA A 24 -0.34 -5.08 1.79
C ALA A 24 -1.66 -5.06 1.03
N GLN A 25 -2.67 -5.82 1.48
CA GLN A 25 -4.00 -5.84 0.85
C GLN A 25 -4.70 -4.48 0.92
N GLU A 26 -4.61 -3.80 2.07
CA GLU A 26 -5.19 -2.48 2.26
C GLU A 26 -4.51 -1.44 1.37
N ALA A 27 -3.17 -1.48 1.31
CA ALA A 27 -2.39 -0.59 0.46
C ALA A 27 -2.73 -0.80 -1.03
N ILE A 28 -2.91 -2.05 -1.48
CA ILE A 28 -3.32 -2.37 -2.85
C ILE A 28 -4.71 -1.79 -3.14
N LYS A 29 -5.67 -1.96 -2.22
CA LYS A 29 -7.04 -1.46 -2.40
C LYS A 29 -7.06 0.06 -2.53
N ILE A 30 -6.31 0.76 -1.68
CA ILE A 30 -6.17 2.22 -1.72
C ILE A 30 -5.54 2.66 -3.04
N ALA A 31 -4.44 2.02 -3.46
CA ALA A 31 -3.77 2.34 -4.72
C ALA A 31 -4.66 2.13 -5.96
N LEU A 32 -5.35 1.00 -6.04
CA LEU A 32 -6.29 0.69 -7.12
C LEU A 32 -7.46 1.69 -7.15
N SER A 33 -8.02 2.01 -5.97
CA SER A 33 -9.12 2.98 -5.86
C SER A 33 -8.70 4.38 -6.29
N LYS A 34 -7.44 4.77 -6.08
CA LYS A 34 -6.89 6.06 -6.53
C LYS A 34 -6.61 6.09 -8.03
N LEU A 35 -6.12 5.00 -8.59
CA LEU A 35 -5.88 4.89 -10.03
C LEU A 35 -7.17 4.68 -10.84
N GLY A 36 -8.24 4.17 -10.21
CA GLY A 36 -9.49 3.84 -10.90
C GLY A 36 -9.35 2.64 -11.86
N LEU A 37 -8.34 1.80 -11.65
CA LEU A 37 -8.02 0.65 -12.50
C LEU A 37 -8.31 -0.67 -11.78
N LYS A 38 -8.55 -1.73 -12.55
CA LYS A 38 -8.70 -3.08 -11.98
C LYS A 38 -7.33 -3.72 -11.73
N LYS A 39 -7.28 -4.67 -10.79
CA LYS A 39 -6.09 -5.47 -10.46
C LYS A 39 -5.47 -6.17 -11.69
N THR A 40 -6.26 -6.49 -12.70
CA THR A 40 -5.82 -7.13 -13.95
C THR A 40 -5.05 -6.19 -14.86
N GLU A 41 -5.39 -4.90 -14.82
CA GLU A 41 -4.86 -3.83 -15.69
C GLU A 41 -3.61 -3.16 -15.09
N VAL A 42 -3.18 -3.60 -13.91
CA VAL A 42 -2.02 -3.07 -13.21
C VAL A 42 -1.05 -4.18 -12.83
N GLN A 43 0.20 -3.80 -12.67
CA GLN A 43 1.26 -4.57 -12.05
C GLN A 43 1.42 -4.09 -10.61
N ILE A 44 1.30 -5.03 -9.66
CA ILE A 44 1.43 -4.76 -8.23
C ILE A 44 2.77 -5.34 -7.77
N SER A 45 3.57 -4.52 -7.10
CA SER A 45 4.83 -4.92 -6.47
C SER A 45 4.78 -4.59 -4.99
N ILE A 46 5.02 -5.58 -4.13
CA ILE A 46 5.10 -5.37 -2.68
C ILE A 46 6.53 -4.92 -2.39
N LEU A 47 6.71 -3.66 -2.01
CA LEU A 47 8.02 -3.10 -1.67
C LEU A 47 8.42 -3.39 -0.21
N ARG A 48 7.41 -3.56 0.65
CA ARG A 48 7.59 -3.86 2.06
C ARG A 48 6.37 -4.62 2.57
N GLU A 49 6.60 -5.80 3.14
CA GLU A 49 5.54 -6.55 3.83
C GLU A 49 5.25 -5.93 5.21
N GLU A 50 4.01 -6.03 5.68
CA GLU A 50 3.69 -5.68 7.06
C GLU A 50 4.42 -6.61 8.01
N ASN A 51 5.21 -6.04 8.92
CA ASN A 51 5.79 -6.84 9.99
C ASN A 51 4.76 -6.91 11.13
N LYS A 52 3.98 -8.00 11.13
CA LYS A 52 3.16 -8.36 12.30
C LYS A 52 4.13 -8.91 13.35
N GLY A 53 4.69 -8.01 14.16
CA GLY A 53 5.56 -8.40 15.26
C GLY A 53 4.90 -9.50 16.09
N LEU A 54 5.50 -10.69 16.11
CA LEU A 54 5.00 -11.84 16.86
C LEU A 54 5.13 -11.64 18.37
N PHE A 55 5.77 -10.57 18.82
CA PHE A 55 5.90 -10.21 20.22
C PHE A 55 5.80 -8.69 20.37
N SER A 56 5.05 -8.26 21.36
CA SER A 56 4.67 -6.89 21.73
C SER A 56 5.84 -5.90 21.86
N MET A 57 6.46 -5.47 20.76
CA MET A 57 7.48 -4.41 20.75
C MET A 57 7.16 -3.34 19.71
N GLN A 58 7.30 -2.08 20.16
CA GLN A 58 6.96 -0.84 19.48
C GLN A 58 7.53 -0.78 18.05
N GLY A 59 6.67 -0.93 17.05
CA GLY A 59 7.04 -0.61 15.66
C GLY A 59 6.31 -1.41 14.60
N THR A 60 4.98 -1.25 14.49
CA THR A 60 4.24 -1.80 13.35
C THR A 60 4.62 -1.01 12.10
N LYS A 61 5.60 -1.49 11.34
CA LYS A 61 5.98 -0.88 10.07
C LYS A 61 4.88 -1.19 9.06
N LEU A 62 4.32 -0.14 8.47
CA LEU A 62 3.28 -0.26 7.45
C LEU A 62 3.80 -1.01 6.23
N ALA A 63 2.95 -1.85 5.65
CA ALA A 63 3.20 -2.44 4.35
C ALA A 63 3.26 -1.35 3.30
N LYS A 64 4.18 -1.48 2.35
CA LYS A 64 4.33 -0.58 1.21
C LYS A 64 4.18 -1.36 -0.08
N VAL A 65 3.31 -0.88 -0.96
CA VAL A 65 3.11 -1.46 -2.30
C VAL A 65 3.25 -0.38 -3.37
N ARG A 66 3.67 -0.80 -4.55
CA ARG A 66 3.76 0.00 -5.75
C ARG A 66 2.85 -0.60 -6.80
N VAL A 67 1.99 0.23 -7.37
CA VAL A 67 1.03 -0.17 -8.39
C VAL A 67 1.29 0.64 -9.64
N LYS A 68 1.50 -0.04 -10.76
CA LYS A 68 1.79 0.55 -12.06
C LYS A 68 0.80 0.03 -13.09
N LYS A 69 0.23 0.89 -13.94
CA LYS A 69 -0.60 0.47 -15.07
C LYS A 69 0.19 -0.40 -16.03
N LYS A 70 -0.41 -1.50 -16.50
CA LYS A 70 0.12 -2.25 -17.65
C LYS A 70 -0.20 -1.46 -18.91
N LEU A 71 0.84 -1.14 -19.68
CA LEU A 71 0.71 -0.55 -21.01
C LEU A 71 0.20 -1.59 -21.99
#